data_AF-A0A6B1I868-F1
#
_entry.id   AF-A0A6B1I868-F1
#
_cell.length_a   1.000
_cell.length_b   1.000
_cell.length_c   1.000
_cell.angle_alpha   90.00
_cell.angle_beta   90.00
_cell.angle_gamma   90.00
#
_symmetry.space_group_name_H-M   'P 1'
#
loop_
_entity.id
_entity.type
_entity.pdbx_description
1 polymer ?
#
loop_
_entity_poly.entity_id
_entity_poly.type
_entity_poly.pdbx_seq_one_letter_code
_entity_poly.pdbx_strand_id
1 'polypeptide(L)'
;MAADLRHLSDVWAVPALNKDVKTFDQMALALHYHMFQLVIVANNGEYGGSNAYWPRSDPHIRQVFHTYGQPQASIAFLEIDDIGAFLARHDMSAVSAEDWKHPPAGSNMASL
;
A
#
# COMPACT_ATOMS: atom_id res chain seq x y z
N MET A 1 -7.67 -8.92 -13.96
CA MET A 1 -6.33 -9.21 -13.43
C MET A 1 -5.27 -8.75 -14.42
N ALA A 2 -5.42 -7.53 -14.96
CA ALA A 2 -4.51 -6.97 -15.95
C ALA A 2 -3.36 -6.30 -15.18
N ALA A 3 -2.15 -6.84 -15.35
CA ALA A 3 -0.89 -6.48 -14.69
C ALA A 3 -0.80 -6.86 -13.19
N ASP A 4 -0.45 -8.10 -12.92
CA ASP A 4 0.17 -8.49 -11.66
C ASP A 4 1.60 -7.94 -11.61
N LEU A 5 1.82 -6.90 -10.81
CA LEU A 5 3.09 -6.19 -10.69
C LEU A 5 3.93 -6.64 -9.49
N ARG A 6 3.56 -7.74 -8.81
CA ARG A 6 4.22 -8.25 -7.58
C ARG A 6 5.73 -8.37 -7.66
N HIS A 7 6.27 -8.59 -8.85
CA HIS A 7 7.70 -8.77 -9.11
C HIS A 7 8.34 -7.58 -9.85
N LEU A 8 7.57 -6.52 -10.07
CA LEU A 8 7.96 -5.35 -10.86
C LEU A 8 7.99 -4.07 -10.02
N SER A 9 7.29 -4.04 -8.88
CA SER A 9 7.29 -2.88 -8.00
C SER A 9 7.09 -3.26 -6.53
N ASP A 10 7.51 -2.36 -5.64
CA ASP A 10 7.24 -2.43 -4.20
C ASP A 10 6.17 -1.44 -3.75
N VAL A 11 5.99 -0.38 -4.54
CA VAL A 11 5.06 0.72 -4.30
C VAL A 11 4.18 0.92 -5.53
N TRP A 12 2.88 1.01 -5.32
CA TRP A 12 1.90 1.42 -6.33
C TRP A 12 1.25 2.73 -5.92
N ALA A 13 1.67 3.83 -6.55
CA ALA A 13 1.06 5.15 -6.37
C ALA A 13 0.07 5.47 -7.49
N VAL A 14 -1.13 5.92 -7.12
CA VAL A 14 -2.23 6.21 -8.05
C VAL A 14 -2.71 7.65 -7.84
N PRO A 15 -2.39 8.58 -8.77
CA PRO A 15 -3.09 9.85 -8.83
C PRO A 15 -4.52 9.62 -9.34
N ALA A 16 -5.51 10.18 -8.67
CA ALA A 16 -6.91 9.96 -8.99
C ALA A 16 -7.69 11.28 -9.10
N LEU A 17 -8.71 11.25 -9.95
CA LEU A 17 -9.79 12.24 -10.05
C LEU A 17 -11.12 11.48 -9.96
N ASN A 18 -11.33 10.74 -8.88
CA ASN A 18 -12.43 9.81 -8.77
C ASN A 18 -13.49 10.27 -7.76
N LYS A 19 -14.76 10.17 -8.15
CA LYS A 19 -15.90 10.52 -7.29
C LYS A 19 -16.36 9.34 -6.43
N ASP A 20 -16.14 8.12 -6.90
CA ASP A 20 -16.50 6.89 -6.18
C ASP A 20 -15.36 6.47 -5.23
N VAL A 21 -15.19 7.26 -4.18
CA VAL A 21 -14.14 7.07 -3.17
C VAL A 21 -14.20 5.68 -2.53
N LYS A 22 -15.41 5.18 -2.26
CA LYS A 22 -15.59 3.90 -1.56
C LYS A 22 -15.08 2.73 -2.39
N THR A 23 -15.41 2.67 -3.67
CA THR A 23 -14.93 1.57 -4.52
C THR A 23 -13.41 1.61 -4.69
N PHE A 24 -12.82 2.80 -4.81
CA PHE A 24 -11.36 2.96 -4.90
C PHE A 24 -10.65 2.57 -3.60
N ASP A 25 -11.23 2.88 -2.46
CA ASP A 25 -10.73 2.48 -1.15
C ASP A 25 -10.65 0.95 -1.02
N GLN A 26 -11.75 0.26 -1.36
CA GLN A 26 -11.79 -1.20 -1.35
C GLN A 26 -10.84 -1.82 -2.38
N MET A 27 -10.66 -1.17 -3.53
CA MET A 27 -9.69 -1.60 -4.53
C MET A 27 -8.25 -1.52 -3.98
N ALA A 28 -7.86 -0.39 -3.39
CA ALA A 28 -6.53 -0.21 -2.82
C ALA A 28 -6.28 -1.20 -1.66
N LEU A 29 -7.30 -1.45 -0.84
CA LEU A 29 -7.26 -2.48 0.19
C LEU A 29 -7.08 -3.90 -0.41
N ALA A 30 -7.78 -4.22 -1.49
CA ALA A 30 -7.61 -5.52 -2.16
C ALA A 30 -6.22 -5.67 -2.79
N LEU A 31 -5.72 -4.61 -3.44
CA LEU A 31 -4.43 -4.61 -4.15
C LEU A 31 -3.25 -4.78 -3.19
N HIS A 32 -3.19 -4.04 -2.07
CA HIS A 32 -2.06 -4.17 -1.15
C HIS A 32 -1.95 -5.58 -0.56
N TYR A 33 -3.09 -6.27 -0.37
CA TYR A 33 -3.10 -7.66 0.08
C TYR A 33 -2.76 -8.65 -1.02
N HIS A 34 -3.30 -8.46 -2.23
CA HIS A 34 -3.05 -9.36 -3.34
C HIS A 34 -1.60 -9.27 -3.80
N MET A 35 -1.05 -8.05 -3.84
CA MET A 35 0.26 -7.76 -4.42
C MET A 35 1.38 -7.60 -3.40
N PHE A 36 1.05 -7.48 -2.11
CA PHE A 36 2.05 -7.33 -1.06
C PHE A 36 2.97 -6.10 -1.26
N GLN A 37 2.35 -5.01 -1.72
CA GLN A 37 2.98 -3.73 -2.03
C GLN A 37 2.38 -2.64 -1.15
N LEU A 38 3.11 -1.55 -0.98
CA LEU A 38 2.56 -0.31 -0.48
C LEU A 38 1.66 0.31 -1.57
N VAL A 39 0.37 0.47 -1.31
CA VAL A 39 -0.57 1.08 -2.27
C VAL A 39 -0.98 2.46 -1.77
N ILE A 40 -0.83 3.48 -2.60
CA ILE A 40 -1.14 4.88 -2.28
C ILE A 40 -2.13 5.41 -3.31
N VAL A 41 -3.26 5.94 -2.86
CA VAL A 41 -4.19 6.70 -3.69
C VAL A 41 -4.13 8.16 -3.27
N ALA A 42 -3.73 9.02 -4.20
CA ALA A 42 -3.79 10.47 -4.05
C ALA A 42 -4.92 11.00 -4.93
N ASN A 43 -6.10 11.19 -4.35
CA ASN A 43 -7.25 11.73 -5.06
C ASN A 43 -7.29 13.26 -4.96
N ASN A 44 -8.12 13.88 -5.80
CA ASN A 44 -8.31 15.32 -5.73
C ASN A 44 -8.95 15.76 -4.39
N GLY A 45 -8.67 17.00 -3.97
CA GLY A 45 -9.21 17.55 -2.73
C GLY A 45 -10.74 17.72 -2.73
N GLU A 46 -11.32 17.97 -3.91
CA GLU A 46 -12.77 18.15 -4.07
C GLU A 46 -13.58 16.92 -3.65
N TYR A 47 -13.10 15.71 -3.97
CA TYR A 47 -13.80 14.46 -3.63
C TYR A 47 -13.20 13.77 -2.40
N GLY A 48 -11.97 14.11 -2.01
CA GLY A 48 -11.26 13.45 -0.92
C GLY A 48 -10.98 11.98 -1.20
N GLY A 49 -10.79 11.16 -0.16
CA GLY A 49 -10.61 9.72 -0.35
C GLY A 49 -9.19 9.29 -0.73
N SER A 50 -8.21 10.18 -0.54
CA SER A 50 -6.81 9.77 -0.53
C SER A 50 -6.57 8.82 0.63
N ASN A 51 -5.87 7.71 0.36
CA ASN A 51 -5.53 6.69 1.33
C ASN A 51 -4.16 6.06 1.00
N ALA A 52 -3.60 5.36 1.97
CA ALA A 52 -2.46 4.49 1.73
C ALA A 52 -2.54 3.25 2.64
N TYR A 53 -2.18 2.10 2.07
CA TYR A 53 -2.19 0.80 2.72
C TYR A 53 -0.80 0.18 2.69
N TRP A 54 -0.31 -0.13 3.88
CA TRP A 54 1.01 -0.75 4.07
C TRP A 54 0.90 -2.28 4.27
N PRO A 55 1.80 -3.11 3.71
CA PRO A 55 1.86 -4.55 3.98
C PRO A 55 2.38 -4.95 5.39
N ARG A 56 2.09 -4.18 6.45
CA ARG A 56 2.43 -4.52 7.85
C ARG A 56 1.50 -5.60 8.40
N SER A 57 1.89 -6.32 9.46
CA SER A 57 1.06 -7.29 10.18
C SER A 57 -0.05 -6.61 11.01
N ASP A 58 0.28 -5.52 11.71
CA ASP A 58 -0.63 -4.78 12.59
C ASP A 58 -1.55 -3.81 11.81
N PRO A 59 -2.90 -3.96 11.88
CA PRO A 59 -3.85 -3.04 11.27
C PRO A 59 -3.68 -1.56 11.64
N HIS A 60 -3.23 -1.25 12.87
CA HIS A 60 -3.06 0.13 13.33
C HIS A 60 -1.95 0.87 12.58
N ILE A 61 -0.94 0.14 12.10
CA ILE A 61 0.19 0.67 11.33
C ILE A 61 -0.12 0.68 9.82
N ARG A 62 -1.19 -0.01 9.39
CA ARG A 62 -1.56 -0.12 7.96
C ARG A 62 -2.18 1.14 7.38
N GLN A 63 -2.76 2.00 8.22
CA GLN A 63 -3.69 3.04 7.78
C GLN A 63 -3.06 4.41 7.94
N VAL A 64 -2.54 4.96 6.84
CA VAL A 64 -1.63 6.11 6.90
C VAL A 64 -2.43 7.42 6.96
N PHE A 65 -3.47 7.62 6.13
CA PHE A 65 -4.43 8.73 6.29
C PHE A 65 -5.79 8.40 5.64
N HIS A 66 -6.87 9.00 6.16
CA HIS A 66 -8.14 9.18 5.45
C HIS A 66 -8.48 10.67 5.46
N THR A 67 -8.43 11.32 4.30
CA THR A 67 -8.84 12.72 4.18
C THR A 67 -10.27 12.78 3.66
N TYR A 68 -11.18 13.35 4.45
CA TYR A 68 -12.54 13.65 4.03
C TYR A 68 -12.53 14.89 3.12
N GLY A 69 -13.32 14.87 2.04
CA GLY A 69 -13.42 15.98 1.08
C GLY A 69 -13.74 17.31 1.77
N GLN A 70 -12.72 18.14 1.89
CA GLN A 70 -12.80 19.53 2.28
C GLN A 70 -12.17 20.28 1.10
N PRO A 71 -12.66 21.46 0.69
CA PRO A 71 -12.10 22.25 -0.41
C PRO A 71 -10.66 22.78 -0.14
N GLN A 72 -10.00 22.26 0.89
CA GLN A 72 -8.66 22.62 1.31
C GLN A 72 -7.67 21.57 0.82
N ALA A 73 -6.58 22.04 0.20
CA ALA A 73 -5.45 21.18 -0.13
C ALA A 73 -4.87 20.56 1.16
N SER A 74 -4.74 19.23 1.18
CA SER A 74 -4.13 18.48 2.27
C SER A 74 -2.78 17.90 1.80
N ILE A 75 -1.83 17.85 2.72
CA ILE A 75 -0.53 17.19 2.50
C ILE A 75 -0.43 16.10 3.56
N ALA A 76 -0.15 14.89 3.09
CA ALA A 76 0.05 13.70 3.91
C ALA A 76 1.50 13.22 3.73
N PHE A 77 2.14 12.83 4.83
CA PHE A 77 3.52 12.33 4.81
C PHE A 77 3.54 10.85 5.16
N LEU A 78 4.15 10.06 4.28
CA LEU A 78 4.44 8.65 4.50
C LEU A 78 5.95 8.47 4.39
N GLU A 79 6.55 7.88 5.41
CA GLU A 79 7.99 7.63 5.46
C GLU A 79 8.27 6.12 5.53
N ILE A 80 9.33 5.70 4.84
CA ILE A 80 9.88 4.34 4.93
C ILE A 80 11.19 4.44 5.71
N ASP A 81 11.12 4.13 7.01
CA ASP A 81 12.25 4.27 7.94
C ASP A 81 13.44 3.38 7.54
N ASP A 82 13.16 2.12 7.19
CA ASP A 82 14.15 1.14 6.74
C ASP A 82 13.77 0.60 5.37
N ILE A 83 14.40 1.16 4.33
CA ILE A 83 14.20 0.75 2.94
C ILE A 83 14.71 -0.69 2.74
N GLY A 84 15.79 -1.10 3.42
CA GLY A 84 16.35 -2.44 3.28
C GLY A 84 15.37 -3.50 3.78
N ALA A 85 14.84 -3.31 4.99
CA ALA A 85 13.81 -4.17 5.55
C ALA A 85 12.52 -4.14 4.71
N PHE A 86 12.14 -2.97 4.18
CA PHE A 86 10.98 -2.87 3.29
C PHE A 86 11.18 -3.70 2.03
N LEU A 87 12.30 -3.61 1.32
CA LEU A 87 12.56 -4.41 0.11
C LEU A 87 12.67 -5.91 0.43
N ALA A 88 13.26 -6.27 1.57
CA ALA A 88 13.42 -7.65 2.02
C ALA A 88 12.13 -8.29 2.55
N ARG A 89 11.01 -7.56 2.69
CA ARG A 89 9.75 -8.04 3.31
C ARG A 89 9.16 -9.32 2.70
N HIS A 90 9.54 -9.65 1.47
CA HIS A 90 9.11 -10.89 0.79
C HIS A 90 9.84 -12.14 1.32
N ASP A 91 11.00 -11.95 1.98
CA ASP A 91 11.79 -13.00 2.60
C ASP A 91 11.60 -12.99 4.13
N MET A 92 10.66 -13.82 4.59
CA MET A 92 10.36 -13.99 6.01
C MET A 92 11.50 -14.63 6.81
N SER A 93 12.57 -15.11 6.17
CA SER A 93 13.76 -15.65 6.83
C SER A 93 14.81 -14.58 7.15
N ALA A 94 14.82 -13.47 6.39
CA ALA A 94 15.80 -12.39 6.51
C ALA A 94 15.36 -11.27 7.47
N VAL A 95 14.06 -11.17 7.76
CA VAL A 95 13.47 -10.09 8.56
C VAL A 95 12.81 -10.68 9.80
N SER A 96 12.92 -10.01 10.97
CA SER A 96 12.15 -10.40 12.16
C SER A 96 10.67 -10.43 11.79
N ALA A 97 10.09 -11.64 11.77
CA ALA A 97 8.76 -11.93 11.25
C ALA A 97 7.61 -11.22 11.99
N GLU A 98 7.90 -10.51 13.08
CA GLU A 98 6.91 -9.89 13.97
C GLU A 98 6.19 -8.69 13.31
N ASP A 99 6.80 -8.12 12.28
CA ASP A 99 6.43 -6.79 11.76
C ASP A 99 5.70 -6.78 10.41
N TRP A 100 5.82 -7.84 9.63
CA TRP A 100 5.29 -7.92 8.26
C TRP A 100 4.15 -8.93 8.18
N LYS A 101 3.13 -8.62 7.37
CA LYS A 101 2.10 -9.63 7.08
C LYS A 101 2.75 -10.78 6.29
N HIS A 102 2.26 -12.00 6.45
CA HIS A 102 2.70 -13.10 5.58
C HIS A 102 2.43 -12.79 4.09
N PRO A 103 3.44 -13.01 3.23
CA PRO A 103 3.31 -12.79 1.80
C PRO A 103 2.28 -13.77 1.19
N PRO A 104 1.58 -13.38 0.12
CA PRO A 104 0.64 -14.26 -0.57
C PRO A 104 1.36 -15.48 -1.18
N ALA A 105 0.63 -16.57 -1.38
CA ALA A 105 1.22 -17.77 -1.98
C ALA A 105 1.84 -17.47 -3.35
N GLY A 106 3.05 -17.99 -3.57
CA GLY A 106 3.79 -17.83 -4.83
C GLY A 106 4.60 -16.53 -4.96
N SER A 107 4.67 -15.67 -3.93
CA SER A 107 5.51 -14.46 -3.95
C SER A 107 6.90 -14.63 -3.31
N ASN A 108 7.27 -15.84 -2.88
CA ASN A 108 8.66 -16.11 -2.47
C ASN A 108 9.54 -16.04 -3.71
N MET A 109 10.38 -15.02 -3.81
CA MET A 109 11.54 -15.09 -4.68
C MET A 109 12.50 -16.10 -4.04
N ALA A 110 12.49 -17.34 -4.54
CA ALA A 110 13.64 -18.21 -4.33
C ALA A 110 14.86 -17.45 -4.88
N SER A 111 15.85 -17.25 -4.01
CA SER A 111 17.10 -16.54 -4.28
C SER A 111 17.65 -16.90 -5.66
N LEU A 112 17.83 -15.88 -6.52
CA LEU A 112 18.78 -15.93 -7.62
C LEU A 112 20.20 -15.75 -7.09
#